data_AF-G3EPL1-F1
#
_entry.id   AF-G3EPL1-F1
#
_cell.length_a   1.000
_cell.length_b   1.000
_cell.length_c   1.000
_cell.angle_alpha   90.00
_cell.angle_beta   90.00
_cell.angle_gamma   90.00
#
_symmetry.space_group_name_H-M   'P 1'
#
loop_
_entity.id
_entity.type
_entity.pdbx_description
1 polymer ?
#
loop_
_entity_poly.entity_id
_entity_poly.type
_entity_poly.pdbx_seq_one_letter_code
_entity_poly.pdbx_strand_id
1 'polypeptide(L)'
;MCCLGWMFLWLVTEENIQGLSISECATKTLLWTYSASSEEEFVIFCDLTEAEKSYLHHRSQCSTTQGPQRLPCSGSRDLSDVQWYLQPQDGDPLGEITPSHPHIIQDKSTLRFLAPATNNSGLYVCRPRIRTPWDEACCVKTILKVKPQTNASCKNHVSHKQSLLLGSTAYIYCLGLNCQSDMQNPEMTWYQNGRLLSDKRNNPMMVDEIYDYHQGTYVCDYTQSDNEGSWIVRAVVQVRTIVKNTNLKPDILEPIKDTLEVELGKPLSLHCKARFGFERDFNPVIRWYIKESDNVWEVPIPQGKSVKSTFEDEIIERIFFLKEVTQRDLRKRFLCFAQNSIGNATQSIQLKEKKGVVFVYILLGTVLTLLAVLTASAVLYTYWIEIALLWQSCQNKDETLGDEKEFDAFVSYAKWSSLEGVASPSLSEELLALNLFPEVLENKYGYTLCLLDRDVAPGGVYAEDIVNIIKKSRRGIFVLSPNYVNGPSVFELQAAVNLALDDKTLKLILIKFCAFEEPESLPHLVKKALRVLPTVTWRGIKSVPPSSWFWTQIRYHMPVKNTKGFTCNKFKTMS
;
A
#
# COMPACT_ATOMS: atom_id res chain seq x y z
N MET A 1 66.79 -24.29 47.53
CA MET A 1 65.64 -24.58 46.63
C MET A 1 64.54 -23.61 47.01
N CYS A 2 64.59 -22.40 46.47
CA CYS A 2 63.98 -22.02 45.18
C CYS A 2 62.46 -22.04 45.33
N CYS A 3 61.83 -20.89 45.52
CA CYS A 3 61.43 -19.94 44.46
C CYS A 3 59.91 -20.03 44.38
N LEU A 4 59.24 -18.91 44.64
CA LEU A 4 57.99 -18.45 44.02
C LEU A 4 57.31 -17.46 44.98
N GLY A 5 57.96 -16.31 45.12
CA GLY A 5 57.35 -15.12 45.68
C GLY A 5 57.74 -13.95 44.79
N TRP A 6 56.74 -13.35 44.15
CA TRP A 6 56.73 -12.00 43.58
C TRP A 6 57.20 -11.86 42.12
N MET A 7 56.29 -12.18 41.20
CA MET A 7 56.29 -11.68 39.81
C MET A 7 54.89 -11.19 39.42
N PHE A 8 54.35 -10.22 40.16
CA PHE A 8 53.20 -9.43 39.71
C PHE A 8 53.26 -8.04 40.32
N LEU A 9 54.14 -7.21 39.75
CA LEU A 9 54.09 -5.76 39.73
C LEU A 9 55.36 -5.33 39.00
N TRP A 10 55.21 -4.92 37.74
CA TRP A 10 56.05 -3.99 36.97
C TRP A 10 55.73 -4.14 35.48
N LEU A 11 54.57 -3.61 35.09
CA LEU A 11 54.30 -3.14 33.73
C LEU A 11 53.47 -1.86 33.86
N VAL A 12 54.10 -0.82 34.42
CA VAL A 12 53.82 0.56 34.03
C VAL A 12 55.01 0.93 33.16
N THR A 13 54.89 0.66 31.87
CA THR A 13 55.80 1.19 30.87
C THR A 13 55.49 2.68 30.75
N GLU A 14 56.27 3.47 31.46
CA GLU A 14 56.54 4.87 31.15
C GLU A 14 57.23 4.88 29.77
N GLU A 15 56.45 5.12 28.73
CA GLU A 15 56.94 5.25 27.35
C GLU A 15 57.65 6.61 27.27
N ASN A 16 58.93 6.60 27.61
CA ASN A 16 59.82 7.74 27.54
C ASN A 16 60.05 8.05 26.06
N ILE A 17 59.34 9.06 25.53
CA ILE A 17 59.51 9.57 24.17
C ILE A 17 60.97 10.04 24.06
N GLN A 18 61.80 9.26 23.36
CA GLN A 18 63.15 9.66 22.97
C GLN A 18 63.07 11.04 22.31
N GLY A 19 63.86 11.99 22.84
CA GLY A 19 63.83 13.39 22.47
C GLY A 19 63.79 13.59 20.97
N LEU A 20 62.66 14.12 20.49
CA LEU A 20 62.47 14.51 19.11
C LEU A 20 63.55 15.55 18.76
N SER A 21 64.46 15.22 17.84
CA SER A 21 65.42 16.22 17.32
C SER A 21 64.65 17.19 16.43
N ILE A 22 64.45 18.42 16.91
CA ILE A 22 63.65 19.46 16.26
C ILE A 22 64.56 20.54 15.65
N SER A 23 65.89 20.44 15.77
CA SER A 23 66.83 21.52 15.42
C SER A 23 66.83 21.94 13.94
N GLU A 24 66.48 21.06 13.01
CA GLU A 24 66.58 21.31 11.55
C GLU A 24 65.25 21.69 10.86
N CYS A 25 64.13 21.84 11.59
CA CYS A 25 62.84 22.17 10.96
C CYS A 25 62.73 23.65 10.53
N ALA A 26 62.08 23.90 9.38
CA ALA A 26 61.70 25.25 8.95
C ALA A 26 60.81 25.92 10.01
N THR A 27 61.11 27.16 10.40
CA THR A 27 60.41 27.85 11.49
C THR A 27 59.65 29.07 10.97
N LYS A 28 58.35 29.13 11.26
CA LYS A 28 57.45 30.25 10.96
C LYS A 28 56.89 30.81 12.27
N THR A 29 56.90 32.14 12.41
CA THR A 29 56.31 32.84 13.54
C THR A 29 55.00 33.48 13.11
N LEU A 30 53.88 33.03 13.70
CA LEU A 30 52.54 33.55 13.43
C LEU A 30 52.04 34.34 14.64
N LEU A 31 51.45 35.50 14.36
CA LEU A 31 50.72 36.32 15.32
C LEU A 31 49.22 36.22 15.04
N TRP A 32 48.47 35.76 16.03
CA TRP A 32 47.01 35.80 16.03
C TRP A 32 46.56 36.90 17.00
N THR A 33 46.01 37.97 16.43
CA THR A 33 45.34 39.02 17.19
C THR A 33 43.84 38.78 17.16
N TYR A 34 43.18 38.78 18.32
CA TYR A 34 41.73 38.56 18.42
C TYR A 34 41.05 39.68 19.20
N SER A 35 39.79 40.00 18.86
CA SER A 35 38.98 40.91 19.67
C SER A 35 38.27 40.15 20.80
N ALA A 36 38.11 40.75 21.98
CA ALA A 36 37.50 40.08 23.13
C ALA A 36 36.00 39.71 22.94
N SER A 37 35.37 40.15 21.85
CA SER A 37 33.94 39.97 21.55
C SER A 37 33.64 39.08 20.35
N SER A 38 34.64 38.50 19.68
CA SER A 38 34.46 37.81 18.40
C SER A 38 34.61 36.29 18.50
N GLU A 39 33.65 35.55 17.92
CA GLU A 39 33.77 34.12 17.61
C GLU A 39 34.71 33.94 16.40
N GLU A 40 36.00 34.18 16.58
CA GLU A 40 37.00 34.03 15.52
C GLU A 40 37.56 32.61 15.48
N GLU A 41 37.41 31.96 14.33
CA GLU A 41 38.14 30.74 14.03
C GLU A 41 39.54 31.08 13.52
N PHE A 42 40.53 30.30 13.93
CA PHE A 42 41.91 30.44 13.44
C PHE A 42 42.42 29.11 12.88
N VAL A 43 43.35 29.20 11.93
CA VAL A 43 43.80 28.03 11.17
C VAL A 43 45.32 28.03 10.98
N ILE A 44 45.95 26.92 11.32
CA ILE A 44 47.34 26.62 10.98
C ILE A 44 47.35 25.47 9.98
N PHE A 45 47.96 25.68 8.82
CA PHE A 45 48.18 24.64 7.82
C PHE A 45 49.64 24.19 7.87
N CYS A 46 49.88 22.92 7.60
CA CYS A 46 51.23 22.41 7.45
C CYS A 46 51.73 22.57 6.01
N ASP A 47 52.66 23.50 5.79
CA ASP A 47 53.30 23.72 4.49
C ASP A 47 54.65 23.00 4.39
N LEU A 48 54.61 21.70 4.08
CA LEU A 48 55.82 20.90 3.87
C LEU A 48 56.58 21.30 2.59
N THR A 49 55.97 22.03 1.66
CA THR A 49 56.63 22.45 0.41
C THR A 49 57.62 23.59 0.62
N GLU A 50 57.39 24.42 1.63
CA GLU A 50 58.32 25.47 2.06
C GLU A 50 59.58 24.88 2.72
N ALA A 51 59.45 23.75 3.41
CA ALA A 51 60.57 22.98 3.97
C ALA A 51 61.42 22.29 2.88
N GLU A 52 60.81 21.88 1.77
CA GLU A 52 61.53 21.29 0.62
C GLU A 52 62.44 22.34 -0.07
N LYS A 53 61.97 23.59 -0.20
CA LYS A 53 62.74 24.72 -0.75
C LYS A 53 63.92 25.12 0.13
N SER A 54 63.75 25.19 1.45
CA SER A 54 64.83 25.54 2.38
C SER A 54 65.93 24.48 2.40
N TYR A 55 65.56 23.20 2.30
CA TYR A 55 66.51 22.09 2.20
C TYR A 55 67.34 22.13 0.90
N LEU A 56 66.69 22.43 -0.23
CA LEU A 56 67.37 22.60 -1.52
C LEU A 56 68.38 23.75 -1.51
N HIS A 57 68.06 24.87 -0.84
CA HIS A 57 69.00 26.00 -0.68
C HIS A 57 70.21 25.64 0.19
N HIS A 58 70.00 24.94 1.32
CA HIS A 58 71.10 24.53 2.20
C HIS A 58 72.07 23.55 1.52
N ARG A 59 71.57 22.66 0.66
CA ARG A 59 72.40 21.72 -0.10
C ARG A 59 73.18 22.37 -1.25
N SER A 60 72.65 23.45 -1.84
CA SER A 60 73.38 24.21 -2.88
C SER A 60 74.66 24.88 -2.36
N GLN A 61 74.77 25.10 -1.04
CA GLN A 61 75.96 25.64 -0.38
C GLN A 61 76.97 24.55 0.05
N CYS A 62 76.57 23.27 0.06
CA CYS A 62 77.41 22.14 0.44
C CYS A 62 77.50 21.09 -0.69
N SER A 63 78.58 21.20 -1.47
CA SER A 63 79.25 20.21 -2.33
C SER A 63 78.56 19.60 -3.58
N THR A 64 79.36 19.60 -4.66
CA THR A 64 79.25 18.88 -5.95
C THR A 64 79.70 17.42 -5.85
N THR A 65 78.76 16.46 -5.88
CA THR A 65 79.01 15.09 -6.38
C THR A 65 77.70 14.39 -6.78
N GLN A 66 77.69 13.73 -7.94
CA GLN A 66 76.52 13.17 -8.62
C GLN A 66 76.04 11.82 -8.06
N GLY A 67 74.71 11.65 -8.01
CA GLY A 67 73.95 10.41 -7.84
C GLY A 67 72.45 10.68 -8.15
N PRO A 68 71.63 9.69 -8.55
CA PRO A 68 70.30 9.95 -9.12
C PRO A 68 69.36 10.59 -8.08
N GLN A 69 68.82 11.76 -8.45
CA GLN A 69 67.96 12.62 -7.63
C GLN A 69 66.66 11.93 -7.22
N ARG A 70 66.43 11.83 -5.90
CA ARG A 70 65.07 11.84 -5.34
C ARG A 70 65.02 12.99 -4.34
N LEU A 71 64.09 13.93 -4.55
CA LEU A 71 63.88 15.03 -3.62
C LEU A 71 63.42 14.46 -2.26
N PRO A 72 63.99 14.91 -1.13
CA PRO A 72 63.37 14.66 0.17
C PRO A 72 61.95 15.24 0.14
N CYS A 73 60.98 14.51 0.71
CA CYS A 73 59.54 14.81 0.67
C CYS A 73 58.78 14.46 -0.66
N SER A 74 59.44 13.89 -1.70
CA SER A 74 58.81 13.49 -2.98
C SER A 74 57.75 12.36 -2.90
N GLY A 75 57.53 11.77 -1.72
CA GLY A 75 56.61 10.65 -1.48
C GLY A 75 55.18 11.04 -1.13
N SER A 76 54.92 12.29 -0.71
CA SER A 76 53.61 12.70 -0.22
C SER A 76 52.89 13.59 -1.24
N ARG A 77 52.27 12.98 -2.26
CA ARG A 77 51.26 13.69 -3.07
C ARG A 77 49.94 13.86 -2.33
N ASP A 78 49.81 13.27 -1.14
CA ASP A 78 48.61 13.27 -0.33
C ASP A 78 48.93 13.96 1.01
N LEU A 79 48.76 15.29 1.04
CA LEU A 79 48.92 16.17 2.22
C LEU A 79 47.94 15.85 3.36
N SER A 80 47.31 14.67 3.38
CA SER A 80 46.27 14.28 4.32
C SER A 80 46.78 13.48 5.54
N ASP A 81 48.01 12.97 5.49
CA ASP A 81 48.59 12.10 6.52
C ASP A 81 49.74 12.81 7.28
N VAL A 82 49.35 13.77 8.12
CA VAL A 82 50.25 14.62 8.92
C VAL A 82 49.97 14.42 10.41
N GLN A 83 51.03 14.43 11.21
CA GLN A 83 51.01 14.34 12.66
C GLN A 83 51.44 15.67 13.29
N TRP A 84 50.71 16.11 14.32
CA TRP A 84 50.92 17.39 14.97
C TRP A 84 51.36 17.22 16.42
N TYR A 85 52.27 18.09 16.84
CA TYR A 85 52.77 18.16 18.21
C TYR A 85 52.66 19.58 18.74
N LEU A 86 52.36 19.72 20.03
CA LEU A 86 52.22 20.98 20.74
C LEU A 86 53.20 21.03 21.91
N GLN A 87 53.93 22.13 22.00
CA GLN A 87 54.66 22.54 23.19
C GLN A 87 54.04 23.85 23.69
N PRO A 88 53.28 23.82 24.81
CA PRO A 88 52.72 25.01 25.44
C PRO A 88 53.79 26.01 25.88
N GLN A 89 53.40 27.27 26.03
CA GLN A 89 54.30 28.33 26.51
C GLN A 89 54.72 28.13 27.99
N ASP A 90 53.96 27.36 28.76
CA ASP A 90 54.16 27.11 30.19
C ASP A 90 55.33 26.16 30.52
N GLY A 91 56.04 25.66 29.49
CA GLY A 91 57.28 24.88 29.65
C GLY A 91 57.09 23.36 29.68
N ASP A 92 55.87 22.86 29.45
CA ASP A 92 55.58 21.43 29.31
C ASP A 92 56.34 20.79 28.12
N PRO A 93 56.66 19.49 28.20
CA PRO A 93 57.33 18.78 27.12
C PRO A 93 56.46 18.72 25.85
N LEU A 94 57.10 18.62 24.69
CA LEU A 94 56.41 18.47 23.40
C LEU A 94 55.54 17.21 23.40
N GLY A 95 54.22 17.38 23.33
CA GLY A 95 53.24 16.30 23.31
C GLY A 95 52.52 16.17 21.97
N GLU A 96 52.01 14.99 21.65
CA GLU A 96 51.17 14.78 20.46
C GLU A 96 49.76 15.37 20.66
N ILE A 97 49.25 16.07 19.64
CA ILE A 97 47.87 16.57 19.65
C ILE A 97 46.93 15.42 19.30
N THR A 98 46.28 14.86 20.32
CA THR A 98 45.25 13.83 20.15
C THR A 98 43.88 14.43 19.78
N PRO A 99 42.97 13.68 19.13
CA PRO A 99 41.64 14.17 18.72
C PRO A 99 40.74 14.64 19.86
N SER A 100 41.09 14.32 21.12
CA SER A 100 40.37 14.71 22.33
C SER A 100 40.81 16.06 22.90
N HIS A 101 41.68 16.82 22.21
CA HIS A 101 42.07 18.16 22.67
C HIS A 101 40.88 19.12 22.67
N PRO A 102 40.59 19.80 23.79
CA PRO A 102 39.50 20.76 23.86
C PRO A 102 39.85 22.00 23.01
N HIS A 103 38.90 22.46 22.19
CA HIS A 103 38.98 23.67 21.35
C HIS A 103 39.92 23.64 20.12
N ILE A 104 40.65 22.55 19.88
CA ILE A 104 41.47 22.35 18.68
C ILE A 104 40.95 21.14 17.89
N ILE A 105 40.60 21.35 16.62
CA ILE A 105 40.19 20.29 15.69
C ILE A 105 41.29 20.09 14.66
N GLN A 106 41.82 18.87 14.58
CA GLN A 106 42.69 18.47 13.49
C GLN A 106 41.84 17.98 12.31
N ASP A 107 41.95 18.65 11.17
CA ASP A 107 41.33 18.26 9.90
C ASP A 107 42.43 18.08 8.84
N LYS A 108 42.78 16.82 8.54
CA LYS A 108 43.90 16.46 7.65
C LYS A 108 45.22 17.09 8.12
N SER A 109 45.86 17.91 7.29
CA SER A 109 47.09 18.66 7.58
C SER A 109 46.85 20.03 8.21
N THR A 110 45.64 20.33 8.64
CA THR A 110 45.24 21.64 9.14
C THR A 110 44.75 21.55 10.59
N LEU A 111 45.27 22.41 11.45
CA LEU A 111 44.75 22.63 12.80
C LEU A 111 43.79 23.82 12.79
N ARG A 112 42.56 23.59 13.27
CA ARG A 112 41.52 24.60 13.41
C ARG A 112 41.28 24.90 14.89
N PHE A 113 41.27 26.17 15.24
CA PHE A 113 41.02 26.66 16.60
C PHE A 113 39.63 27.28 16.61
N LEU A 114 38.75 26.78 17.49
CA LEU A 114 37.34 27.20 17.55
C LEU A 114 37.12 28.50 18.32
N ALA A 115 38.04 28.84 19.22
CA ALA A 115 37.97 30.05 20.03
C ALA A 115 39.37 30.57 20.35
N PRO A 116 39.56 31.89 20.42
CA PRO A 116 40.80 32.48 20.88
C PRO A 116 40.96 32.24 22.37
N ALA A 117 42.11 31.68 22.74
CA ALA A 117 42.50 31.53 24.13
C ALA A 117 44.02 31.71 24.21
N THR A 118 44.48 32.46 25.21
CA THR A 118 45.91 32.78 25.37
C THR A 118 46.75 31.54 25.60
N ASN A 119 46.16 30.48 26.15
CA ASN A 119 46.76 29.14 26.31
C ASN A 119 47.05 28.41 24.99
N ASN A 120 46.46 28.86 23.87
CA ASN A 120 46.78 28.35 22.53
C ASN A 120 48.12 28.94 22.02
N SER A 121 48.78 29.82 22.78
CA SER A 121 50.13 30.27 22.45
C SER A 121 51.15 29.16 22.73
N GLY A 122 52.02 28.89 21.77
CA GLY A 122 52.98 27.80 21.89
C GLY A 122 53.68 27.46 20.59
N LEU A 123 54.51 26.42 20.64
CA LEU A 123 55.19 25.86 19.48
C LEU A 123 54.39 24.66 18.96
N TYR A 124 53.94 24.77 17.72
CA TYR A 124 53.26 23.71 16.98
C TYR A 124 54.23 23.11 15.97
N VAL A 125 54.41 21.79 15.99
CA VAL A 125 55.28 21.08 15.05
C VAL A 125 54.45 20.15 14.21
N CYS A 126 54.55 20.28 12.89
CA CYS A 126 53.96 19.36 11.94
C CYS A 126 55.03 18.45 11.32
N ARG A 127 54.69 17.16 11.18
CA ARG A 127 55.50 16.15 10.47
C ARG A 127 54.62 15.21 9.64
N PRO A 128 55.12 14.64 8.52
CA PRO A 128 54.41 13.57 7.83
C PRO A 128 54.33 12.31 8.70
N ARG A 129 53.22 11.57 8.61
CA ARG A 129 53.06 10.29 9.31
C ARG A 129 53.92 9.22 8.61
N ILE A 130 54.84 8.62 9.37
CA ILE A 130 56.01 7.86 8.87
C ILE A 130 55.62 6.73 7.88
N ARG A 131 56.34 6.61 6.75
CA ARG A 131 56.50 5.34 6.01
C ARG A 131 57.95 4.93 5.78
N THR A 132 58.94 5.84 5.89
CA THR A 132 60.38 5.47 5.79
C THR A 132 61.28 6.29 6.73
N PRO A 133 62.48 5.77 7.10
CA PRO A 133 63.42 6.44 8.01
C PRO A 133 64.00 7.78 7.51
N TRP A 134 63.88 8.08 6.21
CA TRP A 134 64.44 9.28 5.59
C TRP A 134 63.47 10.48 5.61
N ASP A 135 62.22 10.26 6.03
CA ASP A 135 61.20 11.31 6.19
C ASP A 135 61.35 12.08 7.53
N GLU A 136 62.28 11.67 8.41
CA GLU A 136 62.58 12.33 9.70
C GLU A 136 62.98 13.82 9.55
N ALA A 137 63.49 14.21 8.38
CA ALA A 137 63.98 15.56 8.13
C ALA A 137 62.90 16.57 7.67
N CYS A 138 61.68 16.14 7.34
CA CYS A 138 60.64 17.03 6.79
C CYS A 138 59.70 17.50 7.93
N CYS A 139 60.02 18.64 8.55
CA CYS A 139 59.20 19.19 9.63
C CYS A 139 59.05 20.72 9.55
N VAL A 140 57.90 21.21 9.99
CA VAL A 140 57.58 22.65 10.06
C VAL A 140 57.25 23.00 11.50
N LYS A 141 57.96 24.00 12.02
CA LYS A 141 57.72 24.64 13.31
C LYS A 141 56.90 25.91 13.09
N THR A 142 55.77 26.00 13.78
CA THR A 142 54.95 27.20 13.83
C THR A 142 54.89 27.69 15.27
N ILE A 143 55.47 28.86 15.53
CA ILE A 143 55.35 29.53 16.82
C ILE A 143 54.12 30.42 16.74
N LEU A 144 53.06 30.05 17.45
CA LEU A 144 51.82 30.83 17.53
C LEU A 144 51.87 31.72 18.77
N LYS A 145 51.68 33.03 18.57
CA LYS A 145 51.43 33.98 19.67
C LYS A 145 50.01 34.49 19.55
N VAL A 146 49.22 34.31 20.61
CA VAL A 146 47.84 34.81 20.69
C VAL A 146 47.82 36.06 21.57
N LYS A 147 47.50 37.22 20.99
CA LYS A 147 47.41 38.49 21.71
C LYS A 147 45.99 39.07 21.59
N PRO A 148 45.39 39.58 22.68
CA PRO A 148 44.17 40.36 22.56
C PRO A 148 44.47 41.67 21.80
N GLN A 149 43.57 42.08 20.92
CA GLN A 149 43.68 43.33 20.19
C GLN A 149 43.40 44.51 21.14
N THR A 150 44.45 45.17 21.61
CA THR A 150 44.33 46.37 22.44
C THR A 150 44.07 47.58 21.54
N ASN A 151 42.91 48.22 21.72
CA ASN A 151 42.43 49.42 21.01
C ASN A 151 42.10 49.23 19.52
N ALA A 152 40.86 48.86 19.22
CA ALA A 152 40.24 49.07 17.92
C ALA A 152 38.72 49.28 18.05
N SER A 153 38.30 50.49 18.41
CA SER A 153 36.96 50.97 18.03
C SER A 153 37.01 51.34 16.55
N CYS A 154 37.05 50.31 15.69
CA CYS A 154 36.99 50.50 14.25
C CYS A 154 35.53 50.61 13.83
N LYS A 155 35.16 51.76 13.24
CA LYS A 155 33.80 52.02 12.74
C LYS A 155 33.30 50.98 11.73
N ASN A 156 34.19 50.27 11.04
CA ASN A 156 33.89 49.31 9.98
C ASN A 156 34.46 47.92 10.33
N HIS A 157 33.84 47.24 11.30
CA HIS A 157 34.14 45.84 11.61
C HIS A 157 33.59 44.97 10.47
N VAL A 158 34.47 44.45 9.60
CA VAL A 158 34.07 43.46 8.60
C VAL A 158 33.91 42.11 9.32
N SER A 159 32.97 41.27 8.87
CA SER A 159 32.70 39.98 9.52
C SER A 159 33.71 38.92 9.09
N HIS A 160 34.09 38.03 10.03
CA HIS A 160 34.81 36.77 9.74
C HIS A 160 34.03 35.84 8.81
N LYS A 161 32.71 36.05 8.66
CA LYS A 161 31.85 35.34 7.72
C LYS A 161 31.42 36.29 6.61
N GLN A 162 31.85 36.03 5.38
CA GLN A 162 31.46 36.80 4.19
C GLN A 162 30.61 35.95 3.25
N SER A 163 29.57 36.57 2.67
CA SER A 163 28.68 35.90 1.71
C SER A 163 28.83 36.53 0.33
N LEU A 164 29.16 35.70 -0.66
CA LEU A 164 29.42 36.13 -2.03
C LEU A 164 28.29 35.66 -2.95
N LEU A 165 27.80 36.55 -3.83
CA LEU A 165 26.71 36.25 -4.74
C LEU A 165 27.21 35.52 -5.99
N LEU A 166 26.63 34.35 -6.29
CA LEU A 166 26.96 33.58 -7.49
C LEU A 166 26.75 34.39 -8.78
N GLY A 167 27.67 34.26 -9.75
CA GLY A 167 27.64 34.96 -11.04
C GLY A 167 27.98 36.46 -10.97
N SER A 168 28.36 36.97 -9.79
CA SER A 168 28.76 38.38 -9.61
C SER A 168 30.26 38.51 -9.35
N THR A 169 30.78 39.74 -9.45
CA THR A 169 32.13 40.08 -8.99
C THR A 169 32.05 40.60 -7.55
N ALA A 170 32.91 40.10 -6.68
CA ALA A 170 32.96 40.55 -5.28
C ALA A 170 34.39 40.60 -4.72
N TYR A 171 34.49 41.10 -3.49
CA TYR A 171 35.75 41.39 -2.82
C TYR A 171 35.79 40.68 -1.47
N ILE A 172 36.88 39.94 -1.21
CA ILE A 172 37.16 39.33 0.08
C ILE A 172 38.14 40.23 0.84
N TYR A 173 37.73 40.70 2.01
CA TYR A 173 38.53 41.59 2.85
C TYR A 173 39.31 40.85 3.92
N CYS A 174 40.58 41.18 4.11
CA CYS A 174 41.42 40.71 5.21
C CYS A 174 41.20 41.57 6.46
N LEU A 175 40.84 40.92 7.58
CA LEU A 175 40.26 41.59 8.76
C LEU A 175 41.27 42.34 9.64
N GLY A 176 42.56 42.00 9.55
CA GLY A 176 43.60 42.59 10.39
C GLY A 176 44.08 44.00 9.98
N LEU A 177 43.74 44.47 8.77
CA LEU A 177 44.25 45.75 8.23
C LEU A 177 43.24 46.90 8.20
N ASN A 178 41.94 46.61 8.30
CA ASN A 178 40.90 47.63 8.09
C ASN A 178 40.87 48.73 9.19
N CYS A 179 41.69 48.57 10.22
CA CYS A 179 41.83 49.47 11.35
C CYS A 179 43.02 50.44 11.26
N GLN A 180 43.89 50.28 10.26
CA GLN A 180 45.15 51.00 10.16
C GLN A 180 45.13 51.88 8.91
N SER A 181 44.47 53.04 9.01
CA SER A 181 44.24 53.97 7.90
C SER A 181 45.50 54.67 7.35
N ASP A 182 46.66 54.46 7.96
CA ASP A 182 47.89 55.22 7.69
C ASP A 182 49.12 54.38 7.33
N MET A 183 48.95 53.10 6.97
CA MET A 183 50.08 52.24 6.59
C MET A 183 49.93 51.71 5.16
N GLN A 184 51.02 51.78 4.43
CA GLN A 184 51.26 51.23 3.10
C GLN A 184 50.66 49.82 3.01
N ASN A 185 49.71 49.59 2.07
CA ASN A 185 49.08 48.28 1.86
C ASN A 185 50.16 47.20 1.74
N PRO A 186 50.38 46.36 2.76
CA PRO A 186 51.44 45.37 2.71
C PRO A 186 51.05 44.30 1.70
N GLU A 187 52.05 43.69 1.09
CA GLU A 187 51.84 42.59 0.17
C GLU A 187 51.22 41.41 0.93
N MET A 188 50.07 40.92 0.44
CA MET A 188 49.32 39.83 1.07
C MET A 188 49.71 38.49 0.46
N THR A 189 49.71 37.45 1.29
CA THR A 189 49.73 36.07 0.83
C THR A 189 48.39 35.42 1.14
N TRP A 190 47.64 35.06 0.10
CA TRP A 190 46.30 34.48 0.22
C TRP A 190 46.31 32.96 0.05
N TYR A 191 45.46 32.28 0.82
CA TYR A 191 45.23 30.85 0.74
C TYR A 191 43.73 30.55 0.67
N GLN A 192 43.34 29.56 -0.13
CA GLN A 192 41.98 28.99 -0.16
C GLN A 192 42.06 27.51 0.25
N ASN A 193 41.40 27.14 1.35
CA ASN A 193 41.40 25.78 1.87
C ASN A 193 42.81 25.18 2.00
N GLY A 194 43.78 26.00 2.44
CA GLY A 194 45.19 25.63 2.60
C GLY A 194 46.06 25.68 1.34
N ARG A 195 45.48 25.98 0.16
CA ARG A 195 46.25 26.12 -1.10
C ARG A 195 46.61 27.58 -1.35
N LEU A 196 47.87 27.85 -1.68
CA LEU A 196 48.38 29.18 -2.00
C LEU A 196 47.75 29.73 -3.28
N LEU A 197 47.28 30.98 -3.22
CA LEU A 197 46.78 31.76 -4.36
C LEU A 197 47.86 32.73 -4.85
N SER A 198 48.79 32.26 -5.68
CA SER A 198 49.99 33.03 -6.08
C SER A 198 49.71 34.36 -6.81
N ASP A 199 48.58 34.44 -7.50
CA ASP A 199 48.19 35.59 -8.35
C ASP A 199 47.44 36.68 -7.57
N LYS A 200 47.18 36.48 -6.28
CA LYS A 200 46.37 37.38 -5.44
C LYS A 200 47.24 37.94 -4.32
N ARG A 201 47.53 39.24 -4.38
CA ARG A 201 48.39 39.94 -3.39
C ARG A 201 47.79 41.19 -2.76
N ASN A 202 46.60 41.57 -3.22
CA ASN A 202 45.92 42.79 -2.80
C ASN A 202 44.96 42.53 -1.63
N ASN A 203 44.67 43.59 -0.87
CA ASN A 203 43.55 43.64 0.06
C ASN A 203 42.68 44.86 -0.30
N PRO A 204 41.40 44.67 -0.65
CA PRO A 204 40.69 43.40 -0.75
C PRO A 204 41.13 42.54 -1.95
N MET A 205 40.89 41.23 -1.86
CA MET A 205 41.07 40.29 -2.96
C MET A 205 39.81 40.27 -3.83
N MET A 206 39.95 40.65 -5.10
CA MET A 206 38.87 40.55 -6.09
C MET A 206 38.71 39.11 -6.57
N VAL A 207 37.47 38.62 -6.49
CA VAL A 207 37.03 37.37 -7.09
C VAL A 207 36.06 37.74 -8.20
N ASP A 208 36.51 37.53 -9.44
CA ASP A 208 35.67 37.64 -10.62
C ASP A 208 34.66 36.48 -10.65
N GLU A 209 33.63 36.60 -11.49
CA GLU A 209 32.52 35.64 -11.71
C GLU A 209 32.48 34.46 -10.72
N ILE A 210 31.73 34.65 -9.63
CA ILE A 210 31.75 33.71 -8.50
C ILE A 210 30.94 32.45 -8.78
N TYR A 211 31.62 31.30 -8.74
CA TYR A 211 31.04 29.95 -8.74
C TYR A 211 31.03 29.29 -7.35
N ASP A 212 30.32 28.16 -7.22
CA ASP A 212 30.17 27.35 -6.01
C ASP A 212 31.50 26.87 -5.42
N TYR A 213 32.48 26.54 -6.25
CA TYR A 213 33.81 26.11 -5.80
C TYR A 213 34.64 27.22 -5.13
N HIS A 214 34.22 28.49 -5.23
CA HIS A 214 34.84 29.57 -4.46
C HIS A 214 34.44 29.56 -2.99
N GLN A 215 33.43 28.76 -2.60
CA GLN A 215 33.08 28.57 -1.20
C GLN A 215 34.23 27.90 -0.43
N GLY A 216 34.52 28.39 0.78
CA GLY A 216 35.56 27.79 1.61
C GLY A 216 36.16 28.73 2.64
N THR A 217 37.27 28.28 3.21
CA THR A 217 38.04 29.03 4.21
C THR A 217 39.18 29.76 3.51
N TYR A 218 39.17 31.08 3.59
CA TYR A 218 40.23 31.94 3.07
C TYR A 218 41.12 32.42 4.20
N VAL A 219 42.43 32.43 3.96
CA VAL A 219 43.43 32.87 4.93
C VAL A 219 44.30 33.92 4.26
N CYS A 220 44.54 35.03 4.94
CA CYS A 220 45.47 36.08 4.52
C CYS A 220 46.61 36.21 5.54
N ASP A 221 47.84 36.09 5.05
CA ASP A 221 49.07 36.34 5.79
C ASP A 221 49.68 37.68 5.32
N TYR A 222 50.07 38.53 6.26
CA TYR A 222 50.81 39.76 5.97
C TYR A 222 51.83 40.06 7.06
N THR A 223 52.92 40.72 6.69
CA THR A 223 53.97 41.07 7.65
C THR A 223 53.66 42.39 8.34
N GLN A 224 53.69 42.39 9.67
CA GLN A 224 53.62 43.58 10.49
C GLN A 224 54.88 43.67 11.35
N SER A 225 55.58 44.79 11.25
CA SER A 225 56.73 45.11 12.10
C SER A 225 56.33 46.07 13.21
N ASP A 226 56.68 45.73 14.45
CA ASP A 226 56.69 46.66 15.57
C ASP A 226 58.14 46.82 16.08
N ASN A 227 58.36 47.75 17.02
CA ASN A 227 59.63 47.94 17.72
C ASN A 227 60.22 46.64 18.32
N GLU A 228 59.41 45.63 18.64
CA GLU A 228 59.82 44.31 19.15
C GLU A 228 60.22 43.28 18.06
N GLY A 229 60.00 43.57 16.78
CA GLY A 229 60.35 42.69 15.65
C GLY A 229 59.28 42.60 14.55
N SER A 230 59.56 41.80 13.51
CA SER A 230 58.63 41.52 12.40
C SER A 230 57.85 40.21 12.62
N TRP A 231 56.52 40.29 12.55
CA TRP A 231 55.61 39.16 12.74
C TRP A 231 54.76 38.93 11.48
N ILE A 232 54.39 37.67 11.21
CA ILE A 232 53.36 37.36 10.21
C ILE A 232 52.01 37.36 10.92
N VAL A 233 51.18 38.33 10.62
CA VAL A 233 49.79 38.37 11.08
C VAL A 233 48.95 37.53 10.14
N ARG A 234 48.16 36.63 10.72
CA ARG A 234 47.24 35.77 9.99
C ARG A 234 45.80 36.10 10.36
N ALA A 235 44.94 36.27 9.37
CA ALA A 235 43.50 36.37 9.57
C ALA A 235 42.76 35.34 8.71
N VAL A 236 41.62 34.86 9.24
CA VAL A 236 40.79 33.83 8.60
C VAL A 236 39.42 34.40 8.29
N VAL A 237 38.95 34.14 7.07
CA VAL A 237 37.65 34.56 6.54
C VAL A 237 36.91 33.33 6.00
N GLN A 238 35.76 33.04 6.58
CA GLN A 238 34.86 32.00 6.10
C GLN A 238 33.94 32.58 5.02
N VAL A 239 34.10 32.08 3.80
CA VAL A 239 33.30 32.52 2.65
C VAL A 239 32.23 31.49 2.33
N ARG A 240 30.99 31.97 2.18
CA ARG A 240 29.85 31.18 1.70
C ARG A 240 29.33 31.76 0.40
N THR A 241 29.08 30.92 -0.60
CA THR A 241 28.45 31.35 -1.83
C THR A 241 26.94 31.29 -1.68
N ILE A 242 26.26 32.37 -2.05
CA ILE A 242 24.81 32.53 -1.90
C ILE A 242 24.19 32.90 -3.25
N VAL A 243 22.90 32.64 -3.39
CA VAL A 243 22.10 33.17 -4.48
C VAL A 243 21.47 34.51 -4.08
N LYS A 244 20.80 35.17 -5.02
CA LYS A 244 20.08 36.41 -4.74
C LYS A 244 18.89 36.10 -3.83
N ASN A 245 18.63 36.98 -2.86
CA ASN A 245 17.43 36.87 -2.03
C ASN A 245 16.18 36.80 -2.91
N THR A 246 15.24 35.94 -2.52
CA THR A 246 13.95 35.83 -3.19
C THR A 246 13.16 37.13 -3.06
N ASN A 247 12.42 37.45 -4.12
CA ASN A 247 11.40 38.51 -4.13
C ASN A 247 9.98 37.94 -4.10
N LEU A 248 9.86 36.63 -3.82
CA LEU A 248 8.61 35.90 -3.83
C LEU A 248 8.23 35.51 -2.41
N LYS A 249 6.92 35.56 -2.15
CA LYS A 249 6.30 34.96 -0.97
C LYS A 249 6.41 33.41 -1.03
N PRO A 250 6.25 32.68 0.08
CA PRO A 250 6.33 31.23 0.06
C PRO A 250 5.19 30.59 -0.73
N ASP A 251 5.46 29.43 -1.31
CA ASP A 251 4.47 28.62 -2.03
C ASP A 251 4.06 27.41 -1.19
N ILE A 252 2.76 27.23 -0.97
CA ILE A 252 2.24 26.03 -0.30
C ILE A 252 2.05 24.93 -1.36
N LEU A 253 2.88 23.89 -1.28
CA LEU A 253 2.86 22.73 -2.17
C LEU A 253 1.81 21.70 -1.77
N GLU A 254 1.64 21.51 -0.46
CA GLU A 254 0.58 20.69 0.12
C GLU A 254 -0.05 21.47 1.27
N PRO A 255 -1.39 21.49 1.39
CA PRO A 255 -2.38 20.76 0.59
C PRO A 255 -2.63 21.36 -0.82
N ILE A 256 -2.92 20.52 -1.81
CA ILE A 256 -3.27 20.97 -3.19
C ILE A 256 -4.78 21.17 -3.35
N LYS A 257 -5.59 20.32 -2.70
CA LYS A 257 -7.05 20.34 -2.80
C LYS A 257 -7.66 21.04 -1.59
N ASP A 258 -8.73 21.79 -1.84
CA ASP A 258 -9.49 22.46 -0.79
C ASP A 258 -10.35 21.51 0.06
N THR A 259 -10.54 20.27 -0.41
CA THR A 259 -11.34 19.27 0.30
C THR A 259 -10.63 17.94 0.40
N LEU A 260 -10.73 17.29 1.57
CA LEU A 260 -10.15 15.99 1.86
C LEU A 260 -11.24 15.02 2.35
N GLU A 261 -11.35 13.86 1.72
CA GLU A 261 -12.30 12.82 2.12
C GLU A 261 -11.74 12.00 3.30
N VAL A 262 -12.54 11.85 4.35
CA VAL A 262 -12.12 11.23 5.62
C VAL A 262 -13.18 10.30 6.19
N GLU A 263 -12.74 9.32 6.96
CA GLU A 263 -13.60 8.38 7.68
C GLU A 263 -13.71 8.81 9.14
N LEU A 264 -14.94 8.88 9.67
CA LEU A 264 -15.19 9.27 11.06
C LEU A 264 -14.55 8.27 12.04
N GLY A 265 -14.06 8.77 13.18
CA GLY A 265 -13.46 7.96 14.25
C GLY A 265 -12.05 7.43 13.98
N LYS A 266 -11.47 7.69 12.78
CA LYS A 266 -10.08 7.34 12.47
C LYS A 266 -9.13 8.50 12.74
N PRO A 267 -7.84 8.24 13.06
CA PRO A 267 -6.82 9.28 13.13
C PRO A 267 -6.53 9.85 11.73
N LEU A 268 -6.14 11.13 11.68
CA LEU A 268 -5.84 11.85 10.45
C LEU A 268 -4.59 12.73 10.61
N SER A 269 -3.67 12.66 9.66
CA SER A 269 -2.51 13.55 9.57
C SER A 269 -2.70 14.52 8.41
N LEU A 270 -2.70 15.82 8.71
CA LEU A 270 -2.75 16.90 7.72
C LEU A 270 -1.34 17.43 7.49
N HIS A 271 -0.85 17.26 6.27
CA HIS A 271 0.48 17.69 5.86
C HIS A 271 0.41 19.11 5.31
N CYS A 272 1.29 19.98 5.81
CA CYS A 272 1.57 21.23 5.13
C CYS A 272 3.03 21.29 4.70
N LYS A 273 3.24 21.37 3.39
CA LYS A 273 4.56 21.55 2.79
C LYS A 273 4.60 22.91 2.13
N ALA A 274 5.55 23.74 2.55
CA ALA A 274 5.77 25.05 1.96
C ALA A 274 7.21 25.17 1.45
N ARG A 275 7.35 25.79 0.29
CA ARG A 275 8.61 26.12 -0.35
C ARG A 275 8.93 27.59 -0.09
N PHE A 276 10.13 27.83 0.39
CA PHE A 276 10.68 29.16 0.63
C PHE A 276 11.87 29.37 -0.30
N GLY A 277 11.90 30.50 -0.99
CA GLY A 277 13.09 30.91 -1.71
C GLY A 277 14.19 31.37 -0.75
N PHE A 278 15.43 31.40 -1.25
CA PHE A 278 16.60 31.75 -0.47
C PHE A 278 16.49 33.17 0.13
N GLU A 279 16.79 33.28 1.41
CA GLU A 279 16.93 34.55 2.13
C GLU A 279 18.16 34.47 3.02
N ARG A 280 18.99 35.53 3.03
CA ARG A 280 20.17 35.60 3.88
C ARG A 280 19.82 35.45 5.37
N ASP A 281 18.78 36.15 5.82
CA ASP A 281 18.27 36.09 7.19
C ASP A 281 17.01 35.22 7.24
N PHE A 282 17.21 33.92 7.08
CA PHE A 282 16.13 32.95 6.90
C PHE A 282 15.35 32.69 8.20
N ASN A 283 14.15 33.28 8.30
CA ASN A 283 13.23 33.10 9.43
C ASN A 283 11.84 32.63 8.95
N PRO A 284 11.70 31.40 8.44
CA PRO A 284 10.45 30.90 7.90
C PRO A 284 9.43 30.63 9.01
N VAL A 285 8.17 30.95 8.75
CA VAL A 285 7.06 30.65 9.66
C VAL A 285 6.07 29.76 8.93
N ILE A 286 5.84 28.55 9.44
CA ILE A 286 4.72 27.69 9.02
C ILE A 286 3.85 27.43 10.23
N ARG A 287 2.55 27.68 10.14
CA ARG A 287 1.58 27.47 11.24
C ARG A 287 0.33 26.79 10.74
N TRP A 288 -0.35 26.10 11.65
CA TRP A 288 -1.69 25.58 11.40
C TRP A 288 -2.70 26.38 12.22
N TYR A 289 -3.77 26.81 11.55
CA TYR A 289 -4.92 27.42 12.18
C TYR A 289 -6.15 26.56 11.94
N ILE A 290 -7.06 26.57 12.89
CA ILE A 290 -8.38 25.97 12.74
C ILE A 290 -9.38 27.11 12.80
N LYS A 291 -10.23 27.18 11.77
CA LYS A 291 -11.32 28.15 11.68
C LYS A 291 -12.65 27.45 11.84
N GLU A 292 -13.45 27.92 12.80
CA GLU A 292 -14.84 27.51 13.02
C GLU A 292 -15.72 28.76 13.08
N SER A 293 -16.56 28.92 12.06
CA SER A 293 -17.32 30.17 11.85
C SER A 293 -16.39 31.39 11.79
N ASP A 294 -16.44 32.30 12.77
CA ASP A 294 -15.59 33.49 12.87
C ASP A 294 -14.38 33.30 13.81
N ASN A 295 -14.37 32.23 14.60
CA ASN A 295 -13.27 31.96 15.53
C ASN A 295 -12.12 31.28 14.79
N VAL A 296 -10.90 31.79 14.99
CA VAL A 296 -9.65 31.22 14.47
C VAL A 296 -8.68 31.03 15.62
N TRP A 297 -8.15 29.82 15.77
CA TRP A 297 -7.14 29.53 16.78
C TRP A 297 -5.92 28.85 16.17
N GLU A 298 -4.75 29.23 16.67
CA GLU A 298 -3.48 28.60 16.30
C GLU A 298 -3.33 27.26 17.01
N VAL A 299 -2.82 26.27 16.30
CA VAL A 299 -2.48 24.97 16.89
C VAL A 299 -0.99 24.96 17.24
N PRO A 300 -0.63 24.82 18.53
CA PRO A 300 0.76 24.59 18.91
C PRO A 300 1.18 23.18 18.46
N ILE A 301 2.09 23.11 17.50
CA ILE A 301 2.61 21.86 16.91
C ILE A 301 4.14 21.85 17.12
N PRO A 302 4.82 20.69 17.14
CA PRO A 302 6.29 20.64 17.05
C PRO A 302 6.87 21.44 15.88
N GLN A 303 8.16 21.78 15.98
CA GLN A 303 8.90 22.55 14.99
C GLN A 303 8.90 21.82 13.63
N GLY A 304 8.77 22.57 12.53
CA GLY A 304 8.74 22.01 11.18
C GLY A 304 10.04 21.28 10.84
N LYS A 305 9.95 20.25 10.00
CA LYS A 305 11.11 19.49 9.53
C LYS A 305 11.51 20.00 8.15
N SER A 306 12.78 20.37 7.97
CA SER A 306 13.34 20.61 6.63
C SER A 306 13.39 19.28 5.87
N VAL A 307 12.70 19.23 4.72
CA VAL A 307 12.59 18.02 3.89
C VAL A 307 13.61 18.05 2.77
N LYS A 308 13.85 19.23 2.20
CA LYS A 308 14.80 19.45 1.11
C LYS A 308 15.36 20.86 1.20
N SER A 309 16.68 20.98 1.20
CA SER A 309 17.38 22.26 1.13
C SER A 309 18.25 22.26 -0.13
N THR A 310 18.14 23.32 -0.92
CA THR A 310 18.94 23.58 -2.12
C THR A 310 19.52 25.00 -2.03
N PHE A 311 20.38 25.37 -2.99
CA PHE A 311 20.90 26.74 -3.04
C PHE A 311 19.81 27.79 -3.24
N GLU A 312 18.75 27.46 -3.99
CA GLU A 312 17.68 28.40 -4.35
C GLU A 312 16.50 28.34 -3.38
N ASP A 313 16.11 27.14 -2.97
CA ASP A 313 14.88 26.92 -2.22
C ASP A 313 15.08 25.97 -1.03
N GLU A 314 14.31 26.20 0.04
CA GLU A 314 14.12 25.28 1.16
C GLU A 314 12.65 24.87 1.28
N ILE A 315 12.40 23.56 1.40
CA ILE A 315 11.08 22.98 1.56
C ILE A 315 10.95 22.48 3.00
N ILE A 316 9.99 23.04 3.73
CA ILE A 316 9.73 22.72 5.12
C ILE A 316 8.33 22.10 5.24
N GLU A 317 8.24 21.01 5.99
CA GLU A 317 6.99 20.31 6.26
C GLU A 317 6.59 20.43 7.74
N ARG A 318 5.30 20.70 7.98
CA ARG A 318 4.70 20.68 9.30
C ARG A 318 3.40 19.88 9.29
N ILE A 319 3.34 18.85 10.12
CA ILE A 319 2.24 17.90 10.17
C ILE A 319 1.35 18.21 11.37
N PHE A 320 0.05 18.37 11.11
CA PHE A 320 -0.96 18.46 12.16
C PHE A 320 -1.66 17.12 12.32
N PHE A 321 -1.68 16.58 13.54
CA PHE A 321 -2.26 15.27 13.84
C PHE A 321 -3.59 15.41 14.59
N LEU A 322 -4.67 14.95 13.97
CA LEU A 322 -5.93 14.69 14.65
C LEU A 322 -5.95 13.24 15.14
N LYS A 323 -6.13 13.05 16.45
CA LYS A 323 -6.25 11.73 17.07
C LYS A 323 -7.47 10.95 16.55
N GLU A 324 -8.59 11.64 16.38
CA GLU A 324 -9.84 11.07 15.88
C GLU A 324 -10.60 12.16 15.12
N VAL A 325 -11.15 11.80 13.95
CA VAL A 325 -12.00 12.71 13.17
C VAL A 325 -13.42 12.66 13.72
N THR A 326 -13.91 13.80 14.22
CA THR A 326 -15.27 13.94 14.75
C THR A 326 -16.20 14.66 13.76
N GLN A 327 -17.52 14.55 13.99
CA GLN A 327 -18.52 15.28 13.20
C GLN A 327 -18.36 16.80 13.27
N ARG A 328 -17.82 17.33 14.38
CA ARG A 328 -17.53 18.76 14.52
C ARG A 328 -16.40 19.18 13.59
N ASP A 329 -15.40 18.32 13.38
CA ASP A 329 -14.24 18.63 12.54
C ASP A 329 -14.59 18.78 11.05
N LEU A 330 -15.67 18.13 10.58
CA LEU A 330 -16.20 18.31 9.22
C LEU A 330 -16.76 19.73 8.97
N ARG A 331 -17.14 20.45 10.02
CA ARG A 331 -17.63 21.84 9.94
C ARG A 331 -16.52 22.88 10.02
N LYS A 332 -15.32 22.46 10.42
CA LYS A 332 -14.15 23.33 10.57
C LYS A 332 -13.37 23.41 9.26
N ARG A 333 -12.57 24.48 9.13
CA ARG A 333 -11.55 24.62 8.08
C ARG A 333 -10.17 24.61 8.71
N PHE A 334 -9.30 23.76 8.19
CA PHE A 334 -7.90 23.66 8.60
C PHE A 334 -7.06 24.49 7.64
N LEU A 335 -6.35 25.48 8.16
CA LEU A 335 -5.59 26.46 7.38
C LEU A 335 -4.11 26.22 7.60
N CYS A 336 -3.37 25.88 6.54
CA CYS A 336 -1.94 26.00 6.59
C CYS A 336 -1.54 27.42 6.20
N PHE A 337 -0.73 28.05 7.05
CA PHE A 337 -0.16 29.37 6.85
C PHE A 337 1.35 29.25 6.70
N ALA A 338 1.92 29.89 5.68
CA ALA A 338 3.34 30.01 5.47
C ALA A 338 3.72 31.49 5.28
N GLN A 339 4.79 31.95 5.91
CA GLN A 339 5.26 33.34 5.84
C GLN A 339 6.77 33.43 5.82
N ASN A 340 7.27 34.37 5.02
CA ASN A 340 8.66 34.81 4.97
C ASN A 340 8.76 36.34 5.09
N SER A 341 9.94 36.93 4.84
CA SER A 341 10.12 38.38 4.92
C SER A 341 9.34 39.17 3.86
N ILE A 342 9.02 38.53 2.72
CA ILE A 342 8.34 39.14 1.57
C ILE A 342 6.81 39.13 1.76
N GLY A 343 6.24 38.06 2.31
CA GLY A 343 4.81 37.95 2.48
C GLY A 343 4.34 36.61 3.03
N ASN A 344 3.04 36.35 2.87
CA ASN A 344 2.42 35.11 3.35
C ASN A 344 1.56 34.42 2.28
N ALA A 345 1.37 33.12 2.47
CA ALA A 345 0.46 32.28 1.73
C ALA A 345 -0.39 31.48 2.72
N THR A 346 -1.63 31.22 2.37
CA THR A 346 -2.55 30.42 3.20
C THR A 346 -3.36 29.50 2.32
N GLN A 347 -3.43 28.23 2.69
CA GLN A 347 -4.25 27.23 2.01
C GLN A 347 -5.19 26.58 3.01
N SER A 348 -6.47 26.48 2.65
CA SER A 348 -7.50 25.89 3.52
C SER A 348 -7.92 24.51 3.02
N ILE A 349 -8.12 23.58 3.96
CA ILE A 349 -8.70 22.26 3.73
C ILE A 349 -10.00 22.14 4.54
N GLN A 350 -11.06 21.68 3.89
CA GLN A 350 -12.28 21.25 4.54
C GLN A 350 -12.43 19.73 4.46
N LEU A 351 -12.73 19.11 5.59
CA LEU A 351 -12.93 17.66 5.65
C LEU A 351 -14.33 17.30 5.16
N LYS A 352 -14.42 16.27 4.31
CA LYS A 352 -15.69 15.69 3.85
C LYS A 352 -15.76 14.24 4.27
N GLU A 353 -16.90 13.83 4.80
CA GLU A 353 -17.12 12.43 5.11
C GLU A 353 -17.12 11.58 3.83
N LYS A 354 -16.31 10.53 3.83
CA LYS A 354 -16.28 9.54 2.77
C LYS A 354 -17.58 8.72 2.82
N LYS A 355 -18.54 9.06 1.96
CA LYS A 355 -19.77 8.29 1.81
C LYS A 355 -19.47 6.96 1.16
N GLY A 356 -19.46 5.89 1.96
CA GLY A 356 -19.30 4.54 1.45
C GLY A 356 -20.42 4.18 0.48
N VAL A 357 -20.06 3.77 -0.74
CA VAL A 357 -20.97 3.13 -1.72
C VAL A 357 -21.51 1.78 -1.24
N VAL A 358 -21.16 1.34 -0.02
CA VAL A 358 -21.63 0.11 0.63
C VAL A 358 -23.15 0.02 0.62
N PHE A 359 -23.86 1.12 0.85
CA PHE A 359 -25.33 1.12 0.81
C PHE A 359 -25.87 0.79 -0.59
N VAL A 360 -25.20 1.25 -1.65
CA VAL A 360 -25.56 0.96 -3.04
C VAL A 360 -25.33 -0.52 -3.36
N TYR A 361 -24.21 -1.09 -2.89
CA TYR A 361 -23.93 -2.52 -3.05
C TYR A 361 -24.92 -3.42 -2.28
N ILE A 362 -25.28 -3.03 -1.05
CA ILE A 362 -26.30 -3.75 -0.26
C ILE A 362 -27.66 -3.70 -0.97
N LEU A 363 -28.08 -2.53 -1.45
CA LEU A 363 -29.35 -2.37 -2.16
C LEU A 363 -29.39 -3.18 -3.47
N LEU A 364 -28.30 -3.20 -4.22
CA LEU A 364 -28.21 -4.01 -5.44
C LEU A 364 -28.25 -5.51 -5.12
N GLY A 365 -27.56 -5.93 -4.07
CA GLY A 365 -27.55 -7.32 -3.60
C GLY A 365 -28.94 -7.81 -3.17
N THR A 366 -29.69 -6.99 -2.44
CA THR A 366 -31.06 -7.36 -1.99
C THR A 366 -32.03 -7.47 -3.16
N VAL A 367 -31.96 -6.55 -4.13
CA VAL A 367 -32.81 -6.59 -5.34
C VAL A 367 -32.53 -7.83 -6.19
N LEU A 368 -31.26 -8.17 -6.41
CA LEU A 368 -30.88 -9.38 -7.15
C LEU A 368 -31.36 -10.65 -6.44
N THR A 369 -31.25 -10.70 -5.10
CA THR A 369 -31.71 -11.84 -4.31
C THR A 369 -33.22 -12.00 -4.38
N LEU A 370 -33.98 -10.91 -4.26
CA LEU A 370 -35.45 -10.93 -4.39
C LEU A 370 -35.88 -11.42 -5.77
N LEU A 371 -35.23 -10.96 -6.84
CA LEU A 371 -35.52 -11.41 -8.20
C LEU A 371 -35.22 -12.91 -8.39
N ALA A 372 -34.10 -13.39 -7.84
CA ALA A 372 -33.76 -14.81 -7.86
C ALA A 372 -34.79 -15.66 -7.11
N VAL A 373 -35.26 -15.20 -5.94
CA VAL A 373 -36.31 -15.91 -5.18
C VAL A 373 -37.63 -15.94 -5.96
N LEU A 374 -38.07 -14.81 -6.50
CA LEU A 374 -39.32 -14.74 -7.27
C LEU A 374 -39.29 -15.65 -8.50
N THR A 375 -38.18 -15.65 -9.24
CA THR A 375 -38.01 -16.53 -10.40
C THR A 375 -37.99 -18.00 -10.00
N ALA A 376 -37.27 -18.37 -8.93
CA ALA A 376 -37.26 -19.73 -8.41
C ALA A 376 -38.67 -20.18 -7.97
N SER A 377 -39.41 -19.33 -7.24
CA SER A 377 -40.79 -19.62 -6.84
C SER A 377 -41.72 -19.80 -8.03
N ALA A 378 -41.60 -18.97 -9.07
CA ALA A 378 -42.40 -19.10 -10.30
C ALA A 378 -42.10 -20.41 -11.03
N VAL A 379 -40.83 -20.83 -11.11
CA VAL A 379 -40.43 -22.12 -11.68
C VAL A 379 -40.99 -23.27 -10.86
N LEU A 380 -40.87 -23.24 -9.54
CA LEU A 380 -41.44 -24.27 -8.67
C LEU A 380 -42.96 -24.38 -8.81
N TYR A 381 -43.67 -23.25 -8.92
CA TYR A 381 -45.11 -23.23 -9.09
C TYR A 381 -45.56 -23.77 -10.44
N THR A 382 -44.89 -23.36 -11.53
CA THR A 382 -45.26 -23.77 -12.90
C THR A 382 -44.96 -25.26 -13.16
N TYR A 383 -43.88 -25.79 -12.59
CA TYR A 383 -43.45 -27.18 -12.82
C TYR A 383 -43.71 -28.11 -11.63
N TRP A 384 -44.58 -27.75 -10.69
CA TRP A 384 -44.80 -28.52 -9.46
C TRP A 384 -45.17 -29.99 -9.71
N ILE A 385 -45.93 -30.30 -10.76
CA ILE A 385 -46.30 -31.69 -11.11
C ILE A 385 -45.11 -32.47 -11.65
N GLU A 386 -44.31 -31.88 -12.55
CA GLU A 386 -43.12 -32.55 -13.08
C GLU A 386 -42.08 -32.78 -11.98
N ILE A 387 -41.92 -31.80 -11.06
CA ILE A 387 -41.07 -31.93 -9.87
C ILE A 387 -41.61 -33.02 -8.94
N ALA A 388 -42.93 -33.07 -8.70
CA ALA A 388 -43.54 -34.12 -7.88
C ALA A 388 -43.38 -35.51 -8.52
N LEU A 389 -43.53 -35.64 -9.83
CA LEU A 389 -43.31 -36.89 -10.58
C LEU A 389 -41.84 -37.33 -10.51
N LEU A 390 -40.89 -36.41 -10.67
CA LEU A 390 -39.46 -36.68 -10.50
C LEU A 390 -39.14 -37.11 -9.07
N TRP A 391 -39.67 -36.40 -8.08
CA TRP A 391 -39.49 -36.73 -6.66
C TRP A 391 -40.04 -38.12 -6.34
N GLN A 392 -41.27 -38.41 -6.80
CA GLN A 392 -41.93 -39.70 -6.62
C GLN A 392 -41.15 -40.84 -7.29
N SER A 393 -40.62 -40.63 -8.49
CA SER A 393 -39.76 -41.61 -9.17
C SER A 393 -38.42 -41.83 -8.46
N CYS A 394 -37.83 -40.79 -7.85
CA CYS A 394 -36.57 -40.90 -7.12
C CYS A 394 -36.71 -41.58 -5.74
N GLN A 395 -37.84 -41.38 -5.05
CA GLN A 395 -38.04 -41.86 -3.67
C GLN A 395 -38.75 -43.21 -3.60
N ASN A 396 -39.68 -43.52 -4.51
CA ASN A 396 -40.44 -44.77 -4.48
C ASN A 396 -39.70 -45.91 -5.20
N LYS A 397 -39.69 -47.08 -4.57
CA LYS A 397 -39.37 -48.33 -5.27
C LYS A 397 -40.47 -48.59 -6.29
N ASP A 398 -40.08 -49.10 -7.45
CA ASP A 398 -41.00 -49.42 -8.55
C ASP A 398 -42.14 -50.30 -8.01
N GLU A 399 -43.38 -49.80 -8.12
CA GLU A 399 -44.58 -50.49 -7.60
C GLU A 399 -44.82 -51.81 -8.36
N THR A 400 -44.16 -51.99 -9.52
CA THR A 400 -44.29 -53.17 -10.38
C THR A 400 -43.31 -54.29 -10.04
N LEU A 401 -42.36 -54.05 -9.11
CA LEU A 401 -41.37 -55.04 -8.69
C LEU A 401 -41.82 -55.76 -7.42
N GLY A 402 -42.43 -56.95 -7.58
CA GLY A 402 -42.70 -57.90 -6.50
C GLY A 402 -44.17 -58.07 -6.11
N ASP A 403 -45.12 -57.50 -6.85
CA ASP A 403 -46.54 -57.82 -6.73
C ASP A 403 -46.98 -58.87 -7.76
N GLU A 404 -47.89 -59.77 -7.37
CA GLU A 404 -48.44 -60.82 -8.26
C GLU A 404 -49.48 -60.27 -9.26
N LYS A 405 -49.46 -58.95 -9.55
CA LYS A 405 -50.41 -58.27 -10.44
C LYS A 405 -49.87 -58.28 -11.88
N GLU A 406 -50.70 -58.73 -12.82
CA GLU A 406 -50.34 -58.89 -14.23
C GLU A 406 -50.47 -57.58 -15.03
N PHE A 407 -51.37 -56.67 -14.62
CA PHE A 407 -51.70 -55.46 -15.37
C PHE A 407 -51.46 -54.16 -14.57
N ASP A 408 -50.91 -53.14 -15.23
CA ASP A 408 -50.73 -51.80 -14.66
C ASP A 408 -52.07 -51.07 -14.51
N ALA A 409 -52.99 -51.25 -15.47
CA ALA A 409 -54.35 -50.73 -15.38
C ALA A 409 -55.37 -51.56 -16.18
N PHE A 410 -56.54 -51.80 -15.60
CA PHE A 410 -57.73 -52.27 -16.32
C PHE A 410 -58.49 -51.06 -16.88
N VAL A 411 -58.94 -51.12 -18.14
CA VAL A 411 -59.67 -50.03 -18.80
C VAL A 411 -61.10 -50.48 -19.11
N SER A 412 -62.07 -49.74 -18.57
CA SER A 412 -63.50 -49.95 -18.79
C SER A 412 -64.11 -48.74 -19.50
N TYR A 413 -64.88 -49.00 -20.55
CA TYR A 413 -65.53 -48.00 -21.41
C TYR A 413 -66.89 -48.49 -21.89
N ALA A 414 -67.74 -47.57 -22.36
CA ALA A 414 -69.08 -47.91 -22.84
C ALA A 414 -69.00 -48.46 -24.26
N LYS A 415 -69.54 -49.67 -24.45
CA LYS A 415 -69.67 -50.27 -25.78
C LYS A 415 -70.84 -49.63 -26.52
N TRP A 416 -70.59 -49.10 -27.70
CA TRP A 416 -71.63 -48.54 -28.57
C TRP A 416 -72.45 -49.68 -29.17
N SER A 417 -73.70 -49.83 -28.71
CA SER A 417 -74.65 -50.71 -29.41
C SER A 417 -75.26 -49.93 -30.57
N SER A 418 -75.01 -50.39 -31.80
CA SER A 418 -75.58 -49.82 -33.02
C SER A 418 -77.10 -50.02 -33.04
N LEU A 419 -77.85 -49.00 -32.61
CA LEU A 419 -79.22 -48.79 -33.04
C LEU A 419 -79.41 -47.30 -33.39
N GLU A 420 -79.51 -47.08 -34.71
CA GLU A 420 -80.05 -45.91 -35.43
C GLU A 420 -79.51 -44.50 -35.09
N GLY A 421 -78.47 -44.13 -35.85
CA GLY A 421 -78.61 -43.02 -36.81
C GLY A 421 -78.53 -41.57 -36.32
N VAL A 422 -77.36 -41.11 -35.87
CA VAL A 422 -76.81 -39.77 -36.22
C VAL A 422 -75.27 -39.85 -36.13
N ALA A 423 -74.58 -39.80 -37.27
CA ALA A 423 -73.13 -39.69 -37.31
C ALA A 423 -72.69 -38.25 -36.98
N SER A 424 -72.22 -38.01 -35.76
CA SER A 424 -71.40 -36.83 -35.45
C SER A 424 -69.91 -37.16 -35.63
N PRO A 425 -69.09 -36.25 -36.18
CA PRO A 425 -67.67 -36.49 -36.47
C PRO A 425 -66.78 -36.32 -35.22
N SER A 426 -67.29 -36.76 -34.06
CA SER A 426 -66.61 -36.66 -32.77
C SER A 426 -65.92 -37.99 -32.46
N LEU A 427 -64.64 -37.93 -32.06
CA LEU A 427 -63.86 -39.06 -31.55
C LEU A 427 -64.72 -39.95 -30.63
N SER A 428 -64.97 -41.21 -31.01
CA SER A 428 -65.74 -42.16 -30.20
C SER A 428 -64.99 -42.52 -28.92
N GLU A 429 -65.72 -42.81 -27.84
CA GLU A 429 -65.18 -43.34 -26.58
C GLU A 429 -64.37 -44.63 -26.80
N GLU A 430 -64.83 -45.48 -27.73
CA GLU A 430 -64.15 -46.72 -28.11
C GLU A 430 -62.83 -46.43 -28.83
N LEU A 431 -62.80 -45.41 -29.70
CA LEU A 431 -61.59 -45.00 -30.41
C LEU A 431 -60.54 -44.46 -29.43
N LEU A 432 -60.98 -43.74 -28.39
CA LEU A 432 -60.12 -43.28 -27.30
C LEU A 432 -59.50 -44.45 -26.52
N ALA A 433 -60.32 -45.40 -26.09
CA ALA A 433 -59.89 -46.53 -25.26
C ALA A 433 -59.05 -47.56 -26.03
N LEU A 434 -59.38 -47.85 -27.29
CA LEU A 434 -58.73 -48.91 -28.07
C LEU A 434 -57.49 -48.45 -28.85
N ASN A 435 -57.35 -47.15 -29.18
CA ASN A 435 -56.21 -46.66 -29.93
C ASN A 435 -55.34 -45.71 -29.09
N LEU A 436 -55.94 -44.65 -28.55
CA LEU A 436 -55.17 -43.58 -27.94
C LEU A 436 -54.56 -44.00 -26.59
N PHE A 437 -55.27 -44.82 -25.80
CA PHE A 437 -54.75 -45.32 -24.52
C PHE A 437 -53.56 -46.27 -24.72
N PRO A 438 -53.63 -47.29 -25.61
CA PRO A 438 -52.46 -48.09 -25.97
C PRO A 438 -51.31 -47.26 -26.55
N GLU A 439 -51.57 -46.32 -27.46
CA GLU A 439 -50.54 -45.48 -28.07
C GLU A 439 -49.77 -44.64 -27.04
N VAL A 440 -50.47 -44.08 -26.05
CA VAL A 440 -49.84 -43.20 -25.06
C VAL A 440 -49.35 -43.96 -23.83
N LEU A 441 -50.16 -44.80 -23.21
CA LEU A 441 -49.80 -45.48 -21.97
C LEU A 441 -48.92 -46.71 -22.21
N GLU A 442 -49.19 -47.54 -23.21
CA GLU A 442 -48.37 -48.72 -23.51
C GLU A 442 -47.11 -48.34 -24.31
N ASN A 443 -47.26 -47.74 -25.49
CA ASN A 443 -46.11 -47.51 -26.39
C ASN A 443 -45.16 -46.41 -25.91
N LYS A 444 -45.68 -45.30 -25.38
CA LYS A 444 -44.86 -44.15 -24.97
C LYS A 444 -44.40 -44.25 -23.51
N TYR A 445 -45.28 -44.67 -22.59
CA TYR A 445 -44.96 -44.73 -21.16
C TYR A 445 -44.65 -46.15 -20.65
N GLY A 446 -44.83 -47.18 -21.46
CA GLY A 446 -44.42 -48.55 -21.16
C GLY A 446 -45.31 -49.28 -20.15
N TYR A 447 -46.55 -48.82 -19.91
CA TYR A 447 -47.51 -49.51 -19.05
C TYR A 447 -48.13 -50.73 -19.74
N THR A 448 -48.60 -51.70 -18.96
CA THR A 448 -49.35 -52.86 -19.48
C THR A 448 -50.84 -52.67 -19.18
N LEU A 449 -51.67 -52.37 -20.19
CA LEU A 449 -53.12 -52.22 -20.00
C LEU A 449 -53.84 -53.55 -20.21
N CYS A 450 -54.96 -53.74 -19.50
CA CYS A 450 -55.93 -54.78 -19.77
C CYS A 450 -57.18 -54.17 -20.41
N LEU A 451 -57.46 -54.57 -21.65
CA LEU A 451 -58.70 -54.26 -22.36
C LEU A 451 -59.55 -55.51 -22.46
N LEU A 452 -60.80 -55.44 -22.01
CA LEU A 452 -61.73 -56.58 -21.96
C LEU A 452 -61.87 -57.27 -23.33
N ASP A 453 -61.94 -56.52 -24.43
CA ASP A 453 -62.11 -57.09 -25.78
C ASP A 453 -60.81 -57.69 -26.38
N ARG A 454 -59.63 -57.40 -25.81
CA ARG A 454 -58.32 -57.86 -26.31
C ARG A 454 -57.74 -58.99 -25.48
N ASP A 455 -57.77 -58.84 -24.16
CA ASP A 455 -56.93 -59.60 -23.24
C ASP A 455 -57.70 -60.71 -22.48
N VAL A 456 -59.00 -60.86 -22.76
CA VAL A 456 -59.89 -61.80 -22.08
C VAL A 456 -60.48 -62.79 -23.07
N ALA A 457 -60.28 -64.08 -22.83
CA ALA A 457 -60.78 -65.12 -23.71
C ALA A 457 -62.32 -65.24 -23.61
N PRO A 458 -63.05 -65.31 -24.74
CA PRO A 458 -64.50 -65.51 -24.71
C PRO A 458 -64.85 -66.93 -24.23
N GLY A 459 -65.77 -67.05 -23.27
CA GLY A 459 -66.31 -68.34 -22.80
C GLY A 459 -66.45 -68.52 -21.29
N GLY A 460 -65.98 -67.58 -20.47
CA GLY A 460 -66.14 -67.58 -19.01
C GLY A 460 -67.43 -66.90 -18.51
N VAL A 461 -67.62 -66.88 -17.20
CA VAL A 461 -68.71 -66.15 -16.54
C VAL A 461 -68.29 -64.69 -16.44
N TYR A 462 -68.92 -63.82 -17.23
CA TYR A 462 -68.60 -62.39 -17.33
C TYR A 462 -68.36 -61.70 -15.98
N ALA A 463 -69.22 -61.96 -14.98
CA ALA A 463 -69.07 -61.36 -13.65
C ALA A 463 -67.80 -61.80 -12.90
N GLU A 464 -67.41 -63.08 -13.02
CA GLU A 464 -66.23 -63.63 -12.36
C GLU A 464 -64.95 -63.18 -13.07
N ASP A 465 -64.97 -63.13 -14.40
CA ASP A 465 -63.85 -62.70 -15.22
C ASP A 465 -63.47 -61.24 -14.93
N ILE A 466 -64.45 -60.34 -14.89
CA ILE A 466 -64.25 -58.92 -14.55
C ILE A 466 -63.62 -58.76 -13.17
N VAL A 467 -64.15 -59.47 -12.17
CA VAL A 467 -63.62 -59.42 -10.79
C VAL A 467 -62.18 -59.93 -10.75
N ASN A 468 -61.87 -61.02 -11.47
CA ASN A 468 -60.53 -61.60 -11.51
C ASN A 468 -59.51 -60.66 -12.18
N ILE A 469 -59.89 -60.02 -13.29
CA ILE A 469 -59.03 -59.07 -14.02
C ILE A 469 -58.76 -57.82 -13.20
N ILE A 470 -59.78 -57.26 -12.56
CA ILE A 470 -59.61 -56.11 -11.68
C ILE A 470 -58.68 -56.47 -10.51
N LYS A 471 -58.81 -57.69 -9.95
CA LYS A 471 -57.89 -58.19 -8.92
C LYS A 471 -56.45 -58.35 -9.43
N LYS A 472 -56.24 -58.64 -10.71
CA LYS A 472 -54.92 -58.70 -11.35
C LYS A 472 -54.36 -57.33 -11.76
N SER A 473 -55.11 -56.25 -11.55
CA SER A 473 -54.76 -54.89 -11.99
C SER A 473 -54.37 -53.99 -10.81
N ARG A 474 -53.40 -53.10 -11.03
CA ARG A 474 -52.97 -52.09 -10.02
C ARG A 474 -53.86 -50.84 -10.02
N ARG A 475 -54.41 -50.49 -11.19
CA ARG A 475 -55.34 -49.37 -11.37
C ARG A 475 -56.58 -49.82 -12.14
N GLY A 476 -57.70 -49.14 -11.92
CA GLY A 476 -58.88 -49.24 -12.77
C GLY A 476 -59.20 -47.89 -13.40
N ILE A 477 -59.17 -47.80 -14.72
CA ILE A 477 -59.48 -46.59 -15.49
C ILE A 477 -60.90 -46.74 -16.05
N PHE A 478 -61.80 -45.82 -15.68
CA PHE A 478 -63.21 -45.86 -16.08
C PHE A 478 -63.55 -44.62 -16.90
N VAL A 479 -63.90 -44.83 -18.17
CA VAL A 479 -64.29 -43.75 -19.07
C VAL A 479 -65.79 -43.50 -18.91
N LEU A 480 -66.14 -42.37 -18.32
CA LEU A 480 -67.50 -42.02 -17.94
C LEU A 480 -68.16 -41.20 -19.05
N SER A 481 -69.24 -41.76 -19.61
CA SER A 481 -70.13 -41.12 -20.57
C SER A 481 -71.60 -41.42 -20.20
N PRO A 482 -72.58 -40.71 -20.81
CA PRO A 482 -73.99 -41.06 -20.62
C PRO A 482 -74.31 -42.53 -20.91
N ASN A 483 -73.63 -43.13 -21.90
CA ASN A 483 -73.81 -44.54 -22.27
C ASN A 483 -73.16 -45.47 -21.24
N TYR A 484 -72.05 -45.05 -20.64
CA TYR A 484 -71.38 -45.82 -19.59
C TYR A 484 -72.28 -45.97 -18.36
N VAL A 485 -72.85 -44.86 -17.87
CA VAL A 485 -73.58 -44.81 -16.59
C VAL A 485 -75.01 -45.36 -16.70
N ASN A 486 -75.58 -45.39 -17.90
CA ASN A 486 -76.88 -46.02 -18.16
C ASN A 486 -76.76 -47.44 -18.74
N GLY A 487 -75.54 -47.88 -19.05
CA GLY A 487 -75.28 -49.15 -19.71
C GLY A 487 -74.88 -50.28 -18.76
N PRO A 488 -74.64 -51.50 -19.29
CA PRO A 488 -74.23 -52.65 -18.50
C PRO A 488 -72.83 -52.49 -17.89
N SER A 489 -71.97 -51.63 -18.47
CA SER A 489 -70.59 -51.37 -18.01
C SER A 489 -70.52 -50.76 -16.60
N VAL A 490 -71.61 -50.18 -16.07
CA VAL A 490 -71.69 -49.75 -14.67
C VAL A 490 -71.35 -50.87 -13.69
N PHE A 491 -71.68 -52.11 -14.03
CA PHE A 491 -71.35 -53.28 -13.22
C PHE A 491 -69.83 -53.40 -13.01
N GLU A 492 -69.02 -53.11 -14.02
CA GLU A 492 -67.56 -53.16 -13.93
C GLU A 492 -67.03 -52.10 -12.95
N LEU A 493 -67.56 -50.87 -13.01
CA LEU A 493 -67.25 -49.83 -12.04
C LEU A 493 -67.70 -50.20 -10.63
N GLN A 494 -68.89 -50.78 -10.47
CA GLN A 494 -69.39 -51.23 -9.18
C GLN A 494 -68.50 -52.33 -8.57
N ALA A 495 -68.10 -53.32 -9.38
CA ALA A 495 -67.19 -54.37 -8.97
C ALA A 495 -65.84 -53.78 -8.54
N ALA A 496 -65.30 -52.84 -9.31
CA ALA A 496 -64.03 -52.18 -9.00
C ALA A 496 -64.09 -51.33 -7.72
N VAL A 497 -65.18 -50.59 -7.50
CA VAL A 497 -65.39 -49.81 -6.26
C VAL A 497 -65.43 -50.74 -5.05
N ASN A 498 -66.14 -51.86 -5.15
CA ASN A 498 -66.18 -52.85 -4.06
C ASN A 498 -64.81 -53.46 -3.78
N LEU A 499 -64.06 -53.81 -4.84
CA LEU A 499 -62.71 -54.35 -4.70
C LEU A 499 -61.71 -53.31 -4.15
N ALA A 500 -61.81 -52.04 -4.54
CA ALA A 500 -60.92 -50.99 -4.03
C ALA A 500 -61.17 -50.64 -2.55
N LEU A 501 -62.37 -50.94 -2.03
CA LEU A 501 -62.66 -50.82 -0.60
C LEU A 501 -62.02 -51.95 0.23
N ASP A 502 -61.85 -53.13 -0.37
CA ASP A 502 -61.25 -54.32 0.27
C ASP A 502 -59.72 -54.36 0.08
N ASP A 503 -59.26 -54.17 -1.16
CA ASP A 503 -57.86 -54.14 -1.56
C ASP A 503 -57.34 -52.70 -1.65
N LYS A 504 -56.53 -52.28 -0.66
CA LYS A 504 -55.91 -50.95 -0.60
C LYS A 504 -54.89 -50.69 -1.72
N THR A 505 -54.50 -51.70 -2.48
CA THR A 505 -53.52 -51.56 -3.58
C THR A 505 -54.18 -51.10 -4.89
N LEU A 506 -55.45 -51.42 -5.10
CA LEU A 506 -56.23 -51.00 -6.27
C LEU A 506 -56.64 -49.54 -6.12
N LYS A 507 -56.20 -48.67 -7.05
CA LYS A 507 -56.66 -47.27 -7.12
C LYS A 507 -57.46 -47.04 -8.40
N LEU A 508 -58.55 -46.31 -8.27
CA LEU A 508 -59.48 -46.05 -9.38
C LEU A 508 -59.26 -44.64 -9.93
N ILE A 509 -59.28 -44.53 -11.26
CA ILE A 509 -59.12 -43.29 -12.02
C ILE A 509 -60.39 -43.12 -12.86
N LEU A 510 -61.13 -42.04 -12.60
CA LEU A 510 -62.33 -41.73 -13.36
C LEU A 510 -61.99 -40.73 -14.47
N ILE A 511 -62.45 -40.99 -15.68
CA ILE A 511 -62.27 -40.07 -16.81
C ILE A 511 -63.63 -39.55 -17.21
N LYS A 512 -63.88 -38.26 -16.97
CA LYS A 512 -65.10 -37.61 -17.43
C LYS A 512 -64.96 -37.30 -18.92
N PHE A 513 -65.50 -38.18 -19.77
CA PHE A 513 -65.43 -38.07 -21.23
C PHE A 513 -66.49 -37.10 -21.77
N CYS A 514 -67.72 -37.23 -21.28
CA CYS A 514 -68.84 -36.34 -21.58
C CYS A 514 -69.54 -35.91 -20.28
N ALA A 515 -70.28 -34.80 -20.32
CA ALA A 515 -71.18 -34.46 -19.22
C ALA A 515 -72.37 -35.44 -19.20
N PHE A 516 -72.73 -35.92 -18.02
CA PHE A 516 -73.89 -36.77 -17.77
C PHE A 516 -74.51 -36.38 -16.43
N GLU A 517 -75.81 -36.64 -16.27
CA GLU A 517 -76.50 -36.51 -14.98
C GLU A 517 -76.42 -37.84 -14.23
N GLU A 518 -76.21 -37.80 -12.91
CA GLU A 518 -76.12 -39.00 -12.06
C GLU A 518 -77.49 -39.73 -12.04
N PRO A 519 -77.61 -40.95 -12.62
CA PRO A 519 -78.90 -41.64 -12.65
C PRO A 519 -79.35 -42.05 -11.24
N GLU A 520 -80.65 -41.97 -10.96
CA GLU A 520 -81.19 -42.38 -9.66
C GLU A 520 -80.96 -43.87 -9.38
N SER A 521 -80.96 -44.70 -10.43
CA SER A 521 -80.71 -46.14 -10.40
C SER A 521 -79.27 -46.54 -10.04
N LEU A 522 -78.34 -45.59 -10.00
CA LEU A 522 -76.93 -45.89 -9.73
C LEU A 522 -76.73 -46.33 -8.25
N PRO A 523 -75.97 -47.41 -7.98
CA PRO A 523 -75.73 -47.87 -6.61
C PRO A 523 -75.10 -46.79 -5.72
N HIS A 524 -75.51 -46.73 -4.45
CA HIS A 524 -75.07 -45.70 -3.50
C HIS A 524 -73.54 -45.61 -3.36
N LEU A 525 -72.85 -46.76 -3.35
CA LEU A 525 -71.38 -46.81 -3.29
C LEU A 525 -70.73 -46.17 -4.52
N VAL A 526 -71.29 -46.40 -5.71
CA VAL A 526 -70.79 -45.82 -6.96
C VAL A 526 -71.04 -44.31 -6.98
N LYS A 527 -72.23 -43.83 -6.56
CA LYS A 527 -72.50 -42.38 -6.40
C LYS A 527 -71.48 -41.69 -5.49
N LYS A 528 -71.15 -42.32 -4.36
CA LYS A 528 -70.11 -41.81 -3.45
C LYS A 528 -68.72 -41.83 -4.10
N ALA A 529 -68.40 -42.89 -4.82
CA ALA A 529 -67.13 -43.04 -5.51
C ALA A 529 -66.93 -41.95 -6.58
N LEU A 530 -67.95 -41.63 -7.38
CA LEU A 530 -67.91 -40.55 -8.38
C LEU A 530 -67.55 -39.18 -7.78
N ARG A 531 -67.91 -38.93 -6.51
CA ARG A 531 -67.65 -37.65 -5.82
C ARG A 531 -66.29 -37.57 -5.14
N VAL A 532 -65.69 -38.71 -4.79
CA VAL A 532 -64.47 -38.79 -3.96
C VAL A 532 -63.25 -39.19 -4.76
N LEU A 533 -63.42 -40.02 -5.80
CA LEU A 533 -62.31 -40.53 -6.59
C LEU A 533 -61.71 -39.46 -7.51
N PRO A 534 -60.40 -39.56 -7.81
CA PRO A 534 -59.76 -38.63 -8.73
C PRO A 534 -60.41 -38.72 -10.11
N THR A 535 -60.93 -37.59 -10.57
CA THR A 535 -61.61 -37.47 -11.86
C THR A 535 -60.82 -36.56 -12.80
N VAL A 536 -60.37 -37.11 -13.92
CA VAL A 536 -59.67 -36.39 -14.99
C VAL A 536 -60.66 -36.03 -16.09
N THR A 537 -60.68 -34.77 -16.53
CA THR A 537 -61.62 -34.28 -17.56
C THR A 537 -61.02 -34.38 -18.96
N TRP A 538 -61.73 -35.05 -19.87
CA TRP A 538 -61.37 -35.05 -21.29
C TRP A 538 -61.84 -33.75 -21.95
N ARG A 539 -60.94 -33.02 -22.61
CA ARG A 539 -61.22 -31.70 -23.23
C ARG A 539 -61.13 -31.76 -24.76
N GLY A 540 -61.60 -32.86 -25.34
CA GLY A 540 -61.63 -33.06 -26.80
C GLY A 540 -60.23 -32.96 -27.42
N ILE A 541 -60.10 -32.17 -28.50
CA ILE A 541 -58.86 -32.01 -29.28
C ILE A 541 -57.68 -31.56 -28.40
N LYS A 542 -57.91 -30.77 -27.35
CA LYS A 542 -56.85 -30.30 -26.43
C LYS A 542 -56.21 -31.43 -25.61
N SER A 543 -56.89 -32.56 -25.46
CA SER A 543 -56.41 -33.73 -24.72
C SER A 543 -55.72 -34.76 -25.61
N VAL A 544 -55.84 -34.66 -26.95
CA VAL A 544 -55.26 -35.62 -27.90
C VAL A 544 -53.72 -35.67 -27.85
N PRO A 545 -52.99 -34.54 -27.84
CA PRO A 545 -51.53 -34.58 -27.83
C PRO A 545 -50.99 -35.29 -26.58
N PRO A 546 -50.02 -36.23 -26.70
CA PRO A 546 -49.44 -36.95 -25.56
C PRO A 546 -48.73 -36.09 -24.50
N SER A 547 -48.47 -34.81 -24.81
CA SER A 547 -47.88 -33.80 -23.90
C SER A 547 -48.94 -32.91 -23.25
N SER A 548 -50.24 -33.20 -23.43
CA SER A 548 -51.32 -32.42 -22.85
C SER A 548 -51.42 -32.63 -21.33
N TRP A 549 -51.99 -31.64 -20.65
CA TRP A 549 -52.28 -31.70 -19.20
C TRP A 549 -53.10 -32.95 -18.81
N PHE A 550 -53.96 -33.43 -19.69
CA PHE A 550 -54.75 -34.65 -19.49
C PHE A 550 -53.84 -35.86 -19.22
N TRP A 551 -52.83 -36.09 -20.06
CA TRP A 551 -51.92 -37.22 -19.89
C TRP A 551 -50.97 -37.04 -18.70
N THR A 552 -50.55 -35.81 -18.40
CA THR A 552 -49.75 -35.53 -17.20
C THR A 552 -50.53 -35.90 -15.93
N GLN A 553 -51.83 -35.60 -15.87
CA GLN A 553 -52.71 -35.98 -14.76
C GLN A 553 -52.95 -37.49 -14.70
N ILE A 554 -53.20 -38.15 -15.83
CA ILE A 554 -53.34 -39.62 -15.88
C ILE A 554 -52.06 -40.29 -15.36
N ARG A 555 -50.88 -39.83 -15.82
CA ARG A 555 -49.58 -40.37 -15.40
C ARG A 555 -49.33 -40.18 -13.90
N TYR A 556 -49.75 -39.07 -13.32
CA TYR A 556 -49.67 -38.84 -11.87
C TYR A 556 -50.46 -39.88 -11.05
N HIS A 557 -51.58 -40.39 -11.59
CA HIS A 557 -52.40 -41.40 -10.92
C HIS A 557 -52.03 -42.86 -11.27
N MET A 558 -51.23 -43.09 -12.31
CA MET A 558 -50.74 -44.41 -12.69
C MET A 558 -49.73 -44.99 -11.68
N PRO A 559 -49.43 -46.30 -11.71
CA PRO A 559 -48.37 -46.89 -10.90
C PRO A 559 -47.01 -46.26 -11.22
N VAL A 560 -46.14 -46.14 -10.21
CA VAL A 560 -44.78 -45.64 -10.40
C VAL A 560 -43.97 -46.74 -11.07
N LYS A 561 -43.53 -46.49 -12.31
CA LYS A 561 -42.69 -47.40 -13.09
C LYS A 561 -41.36 -46.72 -13.39
N ASN A 562 -40.26 -47.33 -12.97
CA ASN A 562 -38.92 -46.80 -13.23
C ASN A 562 -38.49 -47.26 -14.63
N THR A 563 -38.66 -46.39 -15.62
CA THR A 563 -38.10 -46.63 -16.96
C THR A 563 -36.58 -46.74 -16.84
N LYS A 564 -35.98 -47.75 -17.48
CA LYS A 564 -34.57 -48.17 -17.35
C LYS A 564 -33.50 -47.10 -17.68
N GLY A 565 -33.87 -45.83 -17.89
CA GLY A 565 -32.97 -44.73 -18.26
C GLY A 565 -32.81 -43.61 -17.22
N PHE A 566 -33.66 -43.48 -16.20
CA PHE A 566 -33.52 -42.43 -15.17
C PHE A 566 -32.93 -43.00 -13.88
N THR A 567 -31.61 -43.06 -13.81
CA THR A 567 -30.88 -43.37 -12.58
C THR A 567 -30.85 -42.13 -11.67
N CYS A 568 -31.80 -42.05 -10.73
CA CYS A 568 -31.77 -41.04 -9.66
C CYS A 568 -30.73 -41.38 -8.57
N ASN A 569 -29.55 -41.89 -8.96
CA ASN A 569 -28.47 -42.28 -8.06
C ASN A 569 -27.55 -41.11 -7.66
N LYS A 570 -27.86 -39.86 -8.06
CA LYS A 570 -27.02 -38.69 -7.72
C LYS A 570 -27.55 -37.80 -6.59
N PHE A 571 -28.74 -38.04 -6.05
CA PHE A 571 -29.28 -37.25 -4.93
C PHE A 571 -29.33 -37.99 -3.58
N LYS A 572 -28.82 -39.24 -3.50
CA LYS A 572 -28.79 -40.01 -2.26
C LYS A 572 -27.59 -39.74 -1.34
N THR A 573 -26.65 -38.88 -1.77
CA THR A 573 -25.49 -38.46 -0.97
C THR A 573 -25.59 -36.99 -0.62
N MET A 574 -26.58 -36.64 0.20
CA MET A 574 -26.63 -35.40 0.99
C MET A 574 -27.80 -35.52 1.98
N SER A 575 -27.60 -36.37 2.99
CA SER A 575 -28.30 -36.30 4.28
C SER A 575 -27.29 -36.59 5.37
#